data_AF-A0AAU6EBA4-F1
#
_entry.id   AF-A0AAU6EBA4-F1
#
_cell.length_a   1.000
_cell.length_b   1.000
_cell.length_c   1.000
_cell.angle_alpha   90.00
_cell.angle_beta   90.00
_cell.angle_gamma   90.00
#
_symmetry.space_group_name_H-M   'P 1'
#
loop_
_entity.id
_entity.type
_entity.pdbx_description
1 polymer ?
#
loop_
_entity_poly.entity_id
_entity_poly.type
_entity_poly.pdbx_seq_one_letter_code
_entity_poly.pdbx_strand_id
1 'polypeptide(L)' 'MTRTSHMSFIDYAVLQPQLGLPEYPVGGERSIKITRAYVTAFLDLHLKGRRQPLLDGPSTGHPEVRFW' A
#
# COMPACT_ATOMS: atom_id res chain seq x y z
N MET A 1 -11.35 11.94 -7.69
CA MET A 1 -9.94 11.97 -7.25
C MET A 1 -9.60 10.61 -6.67
N THR A 2 -8.86 9.78 -7.39
CA THR A 2 -8.28 8.54 -6.85
C THR A 2 -7.35 8.91 -5.70
N ARG A 3 -7.53 8.26 -4.53
CA ARG A 3 -6.80 8.59 -3.29
C ARG A 3 -5.28 8.32 -3.42
N THR A 4 -4.92 7.39 -4.29
CA THR A 4 -3.55 6.99 -4.64
C THR A 4 -3.19 7.40 -6.08
N SER A 5 -1.89 7.48 -6.35
CA SER A 5 -1.29 7.78 -7.66
C SER A 5 -0.32 6.67 -8.08
N HIS A 6 0.17 6.73 -9.33
CA HIS A 6 1.19 5.80 -9.83
C HIS A 6 2.42 5.73 -8.92
N MET A 7 2.82 6.86 -8.33
CA MET A 7 4.00 6.96 -7.48
C MET A 7 3.78 6.46 -6.06
N SER A 8 2.54 6.13 -5.66
CA SER A 8 2.22 5.67 -4.29
C SER A 8 2.88 4.32 -3.94
N PHE A 9 3.30 3.54 -4.93
CA PHE A 9 3.84 2.19 -4.73
C PHE A 9 5.37 2.14 -4.64
N ILE A 10 6.04 3.29 -4.67
CA ILE A 10 7.51 3.41 -4.62
C ILE A 10 7.95 4.48 -3.62
N ASP A 11 9.23 4.50 -3.29
CA ASP A 11 9.80 5.40 -2.29
C ASP A 11 9.69 6.90 -2.65
N TYR A 12 9.41 7.23 -3.92
CA TYR A 12 9.18 8.61 -4.33
C TYR A 12 8.08 9.30 -3.50
N ALA A 13 6.99 8.59 -3.19
CA ALA A 13 5.91 9.16 -2.38
C ALA A 13 6.36 9.51 -0.94
N VAL A 14 7.38 8.83 -0.42
CA VAL A 14 8.00 9.09 0.89
C VAL A 14 9.03 10.21 0.80
N LEU A 15 9.81 10.26 -0.29
CA LEU A 15 10.90 11.22 -0.46
C LEU A 15 10.42 12.61 -0.91
N GLN A 16 9.30 12.71 -1.64
CA GLN A 16 8.83 13.99 -2.18
C GLN A 16 8.68 15.11 -1.12
N PRO A 17 8.11 14.90 0.10
CA PRO A 17 7.94 15.99 1.06
C PRO A 17 9.29 16.39 1.66
N GLN A 18 10.24 15.45 1.76
CA GLN A 18 11.60 15.69 2.23
C GLN A 18 12.40 16.56 1.24
N LEU A 19 12.01 16.53 -0.03
CA LEU A 19 12.56 17.36 -1.10
C LEU A 19 11.81 18.70 -1.26
N GLY A 20 10.86 19.01 -0.37
CA GLY A 20 10.03 20.23 -0.46
C GLY A 20 8.95 20.18 -1.55
N LEU A 21 8.63 18.99 -2.07
CA LEU A 21 7.57 18.80 -3.06
C LEU A 21 6.22 18.47 -2.38
N PRO A 22 5.07 18.75 -3.03
CA PRO A 22 3.74 18.47 -2.46
C PRO A 22 3.50 16.99 -2.17
N GLU A 23 2.78 16.69 -1.08
CA GLU A 23 2.44 15.32 -0.68
C GLU A 23 1.20 14.77 -1.42
N TYR A 24 1.16 13.46 -1.63
CA TYR A 24 -0.03 12.76 -2.14
C TYR A 24 -1.10 12.56 -1.04
N PRO A 25 -2.40 12.42 -1.39
CA PRO A 25 -3.48 12.39 -0.40
C PRO A 25 -3.44 11.28 0.64
N VAL A 26 -2.91 10.09 0.31
CA VAL A 26 -2.76 8.97 1.28
C VAL A 26 -1.51 9.12 2.14
N GLY A 27 -0.58 9.99 1.74
CA GLY A 27 0.73 10.14 2.36
C GLY A 27 1.71 9.04 1.98
N GLY A 28 3.00 9.37 1.93
CA GLY A 28 4.05 8.46 1.46
C GLY A 28 4.23 7.23 2.35
N GLU A 29 4.36 7.46 3.66
CA GLU A 29 4.59 6.40 4.64
C GLU A 29 3.43 5.39 4.70
N ARG A 30 2.21 5.90 4.61
CA ARG A 30 1.02 5.06 4.59
C ARG A 30 0.97 4.21 3.32
N SER A 31 1.31 4.80 2.19
CA SER A 31 1.32 4.10 0.90
C SER A 31 2.35 2.95 0.90
N ILE A 32 3.58 3.19 1.37
CA ILE A 32 4.60 2.13 1.42
C ILE A 32 4.26 1.04 2.45
N LYS A 33 3.59 1.39 3.56
CA LYS A 33 3.10 0.41 4.54
C LYS A 33 2.04 -0.52 3.94
N ILE A 34 1.12 0.02 3.16
CA ILE A 34 0.11 -0.77 2.45
C ILE A 34 0.78 -1.67 1.40
N THR A 35 1.65 -1.11 0.55
CA THR A 35 2.37 -1.89 -0.48
C THR A 35 3.12 -3.07 0.13
N ARG A 36 3.90 -2.84 1.19
CA ARG A 36 4.64 -3.90 1.88
C ARG A 36 3.72 -4.98 2.45
N ALA A 37 2.63 -4.59 3.11
CA ALA A 37 1.68 -5.55 3.69
C ALA A 37 1.08 -6.49 2.62
N TYR A 38 0.64 -5.94 1.49
CA TYR A 38 0.00 -6.73 0.43
C TYR A 38 1.00 -7.56 -0.38
N VAL A 39 2.20 -7.05 -0.65
CA VAL A 39 3.27 -7.82 -1.30
C VAL A 39 3.72 -8.96 -0.39
N THR A 40 3.92 -8.71 0.91
CA THR A 40 4.25 -9.76 1.88
C THR A 40 3.15 -10.80 1.98
N ALA A 41 1.88 -10.39 2.04
CA ALA A 41 0.74 -11.32 2.04
C ALA A 41 0.74 -12.20 0.78
N PHE A 42 0.95 -11.62 -0.40
CA PHE A 42 1.04 -12.40 -1.64
C PHE A 42 2.17 -13.44 -1.58
N LEU A 43 3.38 -13.03 -1.18
CA LEU A 43 4.53 -13.93 -1.11
C LEU A 43 4.37 -15.00 -0.03
N ASP A 44 3.81 -14.66 1.14
CA ASP A 44 3.55 -15.64 2.20
C ASP A 44 2.50 -16.68 1.76
N LEU A 45 1.49 -16.28 0.99
CA LEU A 45 0.52 -17.22 0.43
C LEU A 45 1.18 -18.18 -0.56
N HIS A 46 1.91 -17.65 -1.55
CA HIS A 46 2.38 -18.44 -2.68
C HIS A 46 3.73 -19.15 -2.45
N LEU A 47 4.60 -18.62 -1.59
CA LEU A 47 5.92 -19.20 -1.32
C LEU A 47 5.98 -19.95 0.00
N LYS A 48 5.08 -19.66 0.95
CA LYS A 48 5.08 -20.30 2.28
C LYS A 48 3.80 -21.07 2.58
N GLY A 49 2.81 -21.06 1.69
CA GLY A 49 1.53 -21.75 1.89
C GLY A 49 0.73 -21.22 3.07
N ARG A 50 0.98 -19.98 3.51
CA ARG A 50 0.29 -19.38 4.67
C ARG A 50 -0.96 -18.67 4.18
N ARG A 51 -2.12 -18.97 4.77
CA ARG A 51 -3.35 -18.24 4.49
C ARG A 51 -3.19 -16.76 4.85
N GLN A 52 -3.64 -15.87 3.97
CA GLN A 52 -3.46 -14.42 4.11
C GLN A 52 -4.80 -13.69 3.93
N PRO A 53 -5.55 -13.46 5.02
CA PRO A 53 -6.87 -12.81 4.97
C PRO A 53 -6.86 -11.42 4.33
N LEU A 54 -5.70 -10.75 4.29
CA LEU A 54 -5.54 -9.47 3.59
C LEU A 54 -5.90 -9.55 2.09
N LEU A 55 -5.78 -10.74 1.49
CA LEU A 55 -6.06 -11.00 0.08
C LEU A 55 -7.49 -11.47 -0.17
N ASP A 56 -8.25 -11.77 0.88
CA ASP A 56 -9.60 -12.35 0.80
C ASP A 56 -10.71 -11.27 0.77
N GLY A 57 -10.38 -10.01 1.07
CA GLY A 57 -11.36 -8.92 1.07
C GLY A 57 -10.92 -7.64 1.79
N PRO A 58 -11.85 -6.70 2.00
CA PRO A 58 -11.57 -5.42 2.65
C PRO A 58 -10.99 -5.58 4.05
N SER A 59 -10.03 -4.73 4.41
CA SER A 59 -9.40 -4.69 5.73
C SER A 59 -9.59 -3.35 6.40
N THR A 60 -10.03 -3.34 7.66
CA THR A 60 -10.12 -2.11 8.48
C THR A 60 -8.76 -1.49 8.74
N GLY A 61 -7.68 -2.29 8.69
CA GLY A 61 -6.30 -1.81 8.78
C GLY A 61 -5.79 -1.16 7.50
N HIS A 62 -6.46 -1.37 6.36
CA HIS A 62 -6.12 -0.86 5.02
C HIS A 62 -7.36 -0.38 4.23
N PRO A 63 -8.14 0.60 4.74
CA PRO A 63 -9.38 1.07 4.11
C PRO A 63 -9.20 1.70 2.72
N GLU A 64 -7.96 1.99 2.32
CA GLU A 64 -7.60 2.44 0.98
C GLU A 64 -7.71 1.33 -0.06
N VAL A 65 -7.54 0.06 0.34
CA VAL A 65 -7.63 -1.10 -0.53
C VAL A 65 -9.07 -1.57 -0.61
N ARG A 66 -9.52 -1.83 -1.84
CA ARG A 66 -10.90 -2.17 -2.17
C ARG A 66 -10.91 -3.38 -3.09
N PHE A 67 -11.98 -4.16 -2.96
CA PHE A 67 -12.26 -5.35 -3.74
C PHE A 67 -13.63 -5.10 -4.38
N TRP A 68 -13.70 -5.08 -5.71
CA TRP A 68 -14.90 -4.85 -6.50
C TRP A 68 -14.92 -5.81 -7.68
#